data_AF-A0A2A2B4R2-F1
#
_entry.id   AF-A0A2A2B4R2-F1
#
_cell.length_a   1.000
_cell.length_b   1.000
_cell.length_c   1.000
_cell.angle_alpha   90.00
_cell.angle_beta   90.00
_cell.angle_gamma   90.00
#
_symmetry.space_group_name_H-M   'P 1'
#
loop_
_entity.id
_entity.type
_entity.pdbx_description
1 polymer ?
#
loop_
_entity_poly.entity_id
_entity_poly.type
_entity_poly.pdbx_seq_one_letter_code
_entity_poly.pdbx_strand_id
1 'polypeptide(L)'
;MMNVSANLKPVIKMLNRFSGWLLLLTIAWLCWTAARLLWLLLAPPLAPALPLATLQNTPSANTDSGSVFAIFAEPDPIAAAVQPPPNIGLKGVLLAIPESLSSAMLDVNGEVKNYRIGDRLKDSGYTLIAVDWNEIVIADANEKQTVIQMPEAMPLDQSDMIAGGISNQRLPNNNMLPTTPQSMENMTPEAPETGETTSPQSAIEEAVTALQDNPASYLSRMGVMASGESYQVTAAMPAKLRNRLGLEPGDQVLTVNGQSVGSNPAQDAGVLQQIQQSGEAQIEVRRGEQVITIRQQF
;
A
#
# COMPACT_ATOMS: atom_id res chain seq x y z
N MET A 1 60.69 57.72 35.42
CA MET A 1 60.03 56.97 36.51
C MET A 1 58.58 57.44 36.59
N MET A 2 57.61 56.61 36.22
CA MET A 2 56.19 56.91 36.45
C MET A 2 55.42 55.62 36.71
N ASN A 3 54.73 55.62 37.85
CA ASN A 3 54.03 54.52 38.50
C ASN A 3 52.88 53.96 37.62
N VAL A 4 53.10 52.83 36.93
CA VAL A 4 52.00 52.06 36.32
C VAL A 4 51.55 50.92 37.23
N SER A 5 52.45 50.37 38.05
CA SER A 5 52.20 49.17 38.87
C SER A 5 51.28 49.37 40.08
N ALA A 6 51.03 50.62 40.50
CA ALA A 6 50.19 50.92 41.66
C ALA A 6 48.68 50.84 41.36
N ASN A 7 48.27 51.06 40.11
CA ASN A 7 46.86 51.09 39.70
C ASN A 7 46.28 49.72 39.30
N LEU A 8 47.10 48.67 39.10
CA LEU A 8 46.59 47.35 38.71
C LEU A 8 46.04 46.52 39.89
N LYS A 9 46.57 46.70 41.10
CA LYS A 9 46.11 45.96 42.29
C LYS A 9 44.61 46.17 42.61
N PRO A 10 44.04 47.39 42.58
CA PRO A 10 42.60 47.58 42.79
C PRO A 10 41.76 47.01 41.63
N VAL A 11 42.24 47.12 40.39
CA VAL A 11 41.55 46.60 39.19
C VAL A 11 41.45 45.07 39.22
N ILE A 12 42.52 44.37 39.61
CA ILE A 12 42.51 42.91 39.75
C ILE A 12 41.58 42.46 40.88
N LYS A 13 41.53 43.18 42.01
CA LYS A 13 40.55 42.91 43.08
C LYS A 13 39.11 43.15 42.63
N MET A 14 38.87 44.17 41.82
CA MET A 14 37.56 44.48 41.25
C MET A 14 37.13 43.40 40.24
N LEU A 15 38.05 42.95 39.39
CA LEU A 15 37.82 41.87 38.43
C LEU A 15 37.55 40.53 39.11
N ASN A 16 38.24 40.21 40.22
CA ASN A 16 37.97 38.98 40.97
C ASN A 16 36.61 39.01 41.71
N ARG A 17 36.21 40.18 42.23
CA ARG A 17 34.85 40.37 42.77
C ARG A 17 33.78 40.25 41.69
N PHE A 18 34.07 40.78 40.50
CA PHE A 18 33.18 40.67 39.35
C PHE A 18 33.07 39.23 38.85
N SER A 19 34.17 38.47 38.86
CA SER A 19 34.21 37.04 38.54
C SER A 19 33.33 36.22 39.49
N GLY A 20 33.40 36.47 40.80
CA GLY A 20 32.51 35.81 41.76
C GLY A 20 31.02 36.12 41.52
N TRP A 21 30.70 37.36 41.17
CA TRP A 21 29.33 37.75 40.85
C TRP A 21 28.85 37.16 39.51
N LEU A 22 29.72 37.10 38.50
CA LEU A 22 29.47 36.46 37.22
C LEU A 22 29.24 34.95 37.41
N LEU A 23 30.02 34.29 38.25
CA LEU A 23 29.86 32.87 38.59
C LEU A 23 28.51 32.60 39.27
N LEU A 24 28.11 33.46 40.21
CA LEU A 24 26.77 33.35 40.82
C LEU A 24 25.65 33.54 39.79
N LEU A 25 25.82 34.47 38.85
CA LEU A 25 24.85 34.71 37.79
C LEU A 25 24.76 33.52 36.82
N THR A 26 25.90 32.92 36.44
CA THR A 26 25.91 31.74 35.58
C THR A 26 25.32 30.51 36.28
N ILE A 27 25.59 30.31 37.58
CA ILE A 27 24.96 29.23 38.36
C ILE A 27 23.45 29.44 38.44
N ALA A 28 22.98 30.65 38.75
CA ALA A 28 21.55 30.94 38.83
C ALA A 28 20.86 30.70 37.48
N TRP A 29 21.49 31.11 36.38
CA TRP A 29 20.99 30.88 35.03
C TRP A 29 20.96 29.38 34.68
N LEU A 30 22.02 28.63 35.00
CA LEU A 30 22.08 27.18 34.79
C LEU A 30 21.00 26.44 35.60
N CYS A 31 20.78 26.86 36.85
CA CYS A 31 19.76 26.27 37.71
C CYS A 31 18.34 26.54 37.16
N TRP A 32 18.09 27.75 36.65
CA TRP A 32 16.84 28.10 35.98
C TRP A 32 16.57 27.26 34.72
N THR A 33 17.58 27.07 33.87
CA THR A 33 17.43 26.27 32.64
C THR A 33 17.24 24.80 32.95
N ALA A 34 17.95 24.25 33.94
CA ALA A 34 17.75 22.88 34.41
C ALA A 34 16.34 22.67 34.98
N ALA A 35 15.83 23.61 35.79
CA ALA A 35 14.46 23.54 36.31
C ALA A 35 13.42 23.58 35.18
N ARG A 36 13.63 24.40 34.14
CA ARG A 36 12.75 24.46 32.97
C ARG A 36 12.75 23.15 32.17
N LEU A 37 13.91 22.54 31.98
CA LEU A 37 14.03 21.24 31.30
C LEU A 37 13.39 20.11 32.11
N LEU A 38 13.62 20.10 33.43
CA LEU A 38 12.98 19.17 34.34
C LEU A 38 11.45 19.29 34.25
N TRP A 39 10.92 20.51 34.16
CA TRP A 39 9.48 20.72 34.04
C TRP A 39 8.91 20.24 32.70
N LEU A 40 9.64 20.40 31.60
CA LEU A 40 9.25 19.83 30.30
C LEU A 40 9.22 18.30 30.30
N LEU A 41 10.08 17.66 31.09
CA LEU A 41 10.12 16.21 31.23
C LEU A 41 8.98 15.66 32.11
N LEU A 42 8.65 16.35 33.20
CA LEU A 42 7.62 15.92 34.16
C LEU A 42 6.19 16.28 33.71
N ALA A 43 6.00 17.41 33.03
CA ALA A 43 4.72 17.85 32.51
C ALA A 43 4.91 18.29 31.05
N PRO A 44 5.05 17.35 30.11
CA PRO A 44 5.03 17.69 28.69
C PRO A 44 3.71 18.43 28.40
N PRO A 45 3.75 19.59 27.72
CA PRO A 45 2.54 20.32 27.40
C PRO A 45 1.66 19.42 26.54
N LEU A 46 0.54 18.95 27.09
CA LEU A 46 -0.43 18.19 26.33
C LEU A 46 -0.92 19.10 25.20
N ALA A 47 -0.85 18.60 23.96
CA ALA A 47 -1.46 19.28 22.83
C ALA A 47 -2.93 19.53 23.17
N PRO A 48 -3.48 20.73 22.88
CA PRO A 48 -4.90 20.98 23.06
C PRO A 48 -5.67 19.91 22.28
N ALA A 49 -6.36 19.04 23.01
CA ALA A 49 -7.24 18.05 22.41
C ALA A 49 -8.35 18.83 21.70
N LEU A 50 -8.32 18.82 20.37
CA LEU A 50 -9.44 19.31 19.58
C LEU A 50 -10.63 18.39 19.90
N PRO A 51 -11.75 18.91 20.43
CA PRO A 51 -12.92 18.08 20.62
C PRO A 51 -13.32 17.53 19.26
N LEU A 52 -13.45 16.20 19.17
CA LEU A 52 -14.03 15.54 18.01
C LEU A 52 -15.48 16.03 17.91
N ALA A 53 -15.73 17.02 17.07
CA ALA A 53 -17.07 17.41 16.70
C ALA A 53 -17.68 16.22 15.95
N THR A 54 -18.72 15.63 16.54
CA THR A 54 -19.57 14.69 15.80
C THR A 54 -20.08 15.41 14.56
N LEU A 55 -19.99 14.77 13.39
CA LEU A 55 -20.66 15.25 12.18
C LEU A 55 -22.17 15.19 12.43
N GLN A 56 -22.68 16.26 13.03
CA GLN A 56 -24.08 16.44 13.33
C GLN A 56 -24.69 17.04 12.07
N ASN A 57 -25.29 16.17 11.25
CA ASN A 57 -26.08 16.58 10.10
C ASN A 57 -27.29 17.37 10.61
N THR A 58 -27.09 18.67 10.79
CA THR A 58 -28.11 19.58 11.26
C THR A 58 -28.83 20.08 10.01
N PRO A 59 -30.10 19.69 9.77
CA PRO A 59 -30.86 20.28 8.68
C PRO A 59 -31.02 21.78 8.98
N SER A 60 -30.67 22.57 7.97
CA SER A 60 -30.62 24.02 7.94
C SER A 60 -31.72 24.68 8.77
N ALA A 61 -31.36 25.26 9.90
CA ALA A 61 -32.15 26.30 10.55
C ALA A 61 -31.50 27.64 10.24
N ASN A 62 -32.12 28.35 9.29
CA ASN A 62 -31.87 29.74 8.96
C ASN A 62 -31.86 30.61 10.23
N THR A 63 -30.68 31.09 10.63
CA THR A 63 -30.51 32.36 11.35
C THR A 63 -29.09 32.89 11.15
N ASP A 64 -28.93 33.65 10.06
CA ASP A 64 -28.41 35.03 10.07
C ASP A 64 -27.16 35.37 10.91
N SER A 65 -26.12 34.53 10.85
CA SER A 65 -24.79 34.85 11.42
C SER A 65 -23.66 34.16 10.65
N GLY A 66 -23.67 34.24 9.32
CA GLY A 66 -22.67 33.59 8.45
C GLY A 66 -22.16 34.44 7.27
N SER A 67 -22.57 35.70 7.14
CA SER A 67 -22.33 36.48 5.91
C SER A 67 -20.90 36.99 5.72
N VAL A 68 -19.99 36.77 6.68
CA VAL A 68 -18.58 37.23 6.57
C VAL A 68 -17.66 36.23 5.86
N PHE A 69 -18.10 34.99 5.63
CA PHE A 69 -17.33 33.98 4.89
C PHE A 69 -17.91 33.65 3.51
N ALA A 70 -19.07 34.22 3.15
CA ALA A 70 -19.69 34.04 1.84
C ALA A 70 -18.93 34.73 0.68
N ILE A 71 -17.92 35.56 0.97
CA ILE A 71 -17.04 36.18 -0.05
C ILE A 71 -16.05 35.16 -0.65
N PHE A 72 -15.76 34.08 0.07
CA PHE A 72 -14.92 32.97 -0.41
C PHE A 72 -15.72 31.73 -0.77
N ALA A 73 -17.06 31.81 -0.70
CA ALA A 73 -17.91 30.77 -1.24
C ALA A 73 -17.88 30.89 -2.76
N GLU A 74 -17.19 29.95 -3.41
CA GLU A 74 -17.41 29.68 -4.82
C GLU A 74 -18.93 29.56 -5.03
N PRO A 75 -19.54 30.30 -5.97
CA PRO A 75 -20.96 30.13 -6.22
C PRO A 75 -21.18 28.66 -6.60
N ASP A 76 -22.00 27.96 -5.83
CA ASP A 76 -22.50 26.64 -6.25
C ASP A 76 -22.98 26.81 -7.69
N PRO A 77 -22.40 26.08 -8.65
CA PRO A 77 -22.84 26.16 -10.02
C PRO A 77 -24.32 25.82 -10.00
N ILE A 78 -25.12 26.78 -10.43
CA ILE A 78 -26.57 26.64 -10.61
C ILE A 78 -26.74 25.30 -11.33
N ALA A 79 -27.30 24.32 -10.64
CA ALA A 79 -27.47 22.97 -11.16
C ALA A 79 -28.38 23.07 -12.38
N ALA A 80 -27.76 23.22 -13.55
CA ALA A 80 -28.44 23.08 -14.83
C ALA A 80 -29.04 21.68 -14.83
N ALA A 81 -30.33 21.62 -15.18
CA ALA A 81 -31.13 20.42 -15.25
C ALA A 81 -30.28 19.23 -15.67
N VAL A 82 -30.38 18.13 -14.91
CA VAL A 82 -29.81 16.83 -15.23
C VAL A 82 -30.33 16.45 -16.62
N GLN A 83 -29.59 16.87 -17.65
CA GLN A 83 -29.66 16.20 -18.93
C GLN A 83 -29.17 14.79 -18.62
N PRO A 84 -29.93 13.75 -18.96
CA PRO A 84 -29.45 12.39 -18.77
C PRO A 84 -28.07 12.34 -19.42
N PRO A 85 -27.02 11.98 -18.66
CA PRO A 85 -25.72 11.80 -19.28
C PRO A 85 -25.95 10.86 -20.47
N PRO A 86 -25.30 11.10 -21.62
CA PRO A 86 -25.28 10.08 -22.68
C PRO A 86 -24.99 8.73 -22.02
N ASN A 87 -25.55 7.64 -22.54
CA ASN A 87 -25.34 6.29 -22.00
C ASN A 87 -23.84 5.96 -22.07
N ILE A 88 -23.11 6.39 -21.06
CA ILE A 88 -21.67 6.22 -20.85
C ILE A 88 -21.58 5.31 -19.64
N GLY A 89 -21.33 4.03 -19.91
CA GLY A 89 -21.04 3.06 -18.87
C GLY A 89 -19.53 3.00 -18.65
N LEU A 90 -19.06 3.33 -17.45
CA LEU A 90 -17.71 2.98 -17.05
C LEU A 90 -17.64 1.45 -16.88
N LYS A 91 -16.75 0.78 -17.62
CA LYS A 91 -16.56 -0.68 -17.56
C LYS A 91 -15.30 -1.07 -16.81
N GLY A 92 -14.31 -0.20 -16.79
CA GLY A 92 -13.07 -0.42 -16.06
C GLY A 92 -12.12 0.77 -16.18
N VAL A 93 -11.13 0.81 -15.29
CA VAL A 93 -10.08 1.83 -15.24
C VAL A 93 -8.73 1.15 -15.14
N LEU A 94 -7.73 1.73 -15.81
CA LEU A 94 -6.33 1.35 -15.73
C LEU A 94 -5.54 2.57 -15.27
N LEU A 95 -5.13 2.55 -14.01
CA LEU A 95 -4.29 3.58 -13.42
C LEU A 95 -2.84 3.34 -13.81
N ALA A 96 -2.17 4.39 -14.28
CA ALA A 96 -0.75 4.37 -14.59
C ALA A 96 0.00 5.42 -13.76
N ILE A 97 1.31 5.21 -13.60
CA ILE A 97 2.23 6.20 -13.03
C ILE A 97 3.24 6.54 -14.14
N PRO A 98 3.25 7.77 -14.68
CA PRO A 98 2.46 8.94 -14.29
C PRO A 98 0.98 8.86 -14.65
N GLU A 99 0.14 9.58 -13.90
CA GLU A 99 -1.33 9.58 -14.00
C GLU A 99 -1.86 9.94 -15.40
N SER A 100 -1.11 10.73 -16.16
CA SER A 100 -1.44 11.10 -17.55
C SER A 100 -1.50 9.91 -18.52
N LEU A 101 -0.94 8.76 -18.13
CA LEU A 101 -1.00 7.53 -18.91
C LEU A 101 -2.20 6.65 -18.52
N SER A 102 -3.00 7.06 -17.54
CA SER A 102 -4.20 6.34 -17.14
C SER A 102 -5.21 6.29 -18.28
N SER A 103 -5.95 5.18 -18.35
CA SER A 103 -6.94 4.93 -19.39
C SER A 103 -8.22 4.36 -18.76
N ALA A 104 -9.37 4.67 -19.35
CA ALA A 104 -10.65 4.14 -18.94
C ALA A 104 -11.31 3.40 -20.10
N MET A 105 -11.93 2.26 -19.79
CA MET A 105 -12.76 1.52 -20.72
C MET A 105 -14.20 1.99 -20.58
N LEU A 106 -14.71 2.64 -21.61
CA LEU A 106 -16.01 3.31 -21.63
C LEU A 106 -16.90 2.66 -22.69
N ASP A 107 -18.12 2.38 -22.30
CA ASP A 107 -19.21 2.00 -23.19
C ASP A 107 -19.97 3.27 -23.56
N VAL A 108 -19.72 3.80 -24.75
CA VAL A 108 -20.36 5.02 -25.25
C VAL A 108 -21.37 4.61 -26.30
N ASN A 109 -22.66 4.77 -26.00
CA ASN A 109 -23.76 4.40 -26.90
C ASN A 109 -23.71 2.93 -27.39
N GLY A 110 -23.22 2.00 -26.57
CA GLY A 110 -23.14 0.57 -26.90
C GLY A 110 -21.82 0.14 -27.54
N GLU A 111 -20.88 1.06 -27.80
CA GLU A 111 -19.54 0.74 -28.28
C GLU A 111 -18.52 0.84 -27.14
N VAL A 112 -17.93 -0.30 -26.74
CA VAL A 112 -16.90 -0.36 -25.70
C VAL A 112 -15.54 -0.06 -26.31
N LYS A 113 -14.90 1.02 -25.85
CA LYS A 113 -13.56 1.44 -26.28
C LYS A 113 -12.71 1.91 -25.12
N ASN A 114 -11.39 1.82 -25.31
CA ASN A 114 -10.41 2.37 -24.39
C ASN A 114 -10.16 3.85 -24.73
N TYR A 115 -10.22 4.72 -23.73
CA TYR A 115 -9.98 6.16 -23.83
C TYR A 115 -8.89 6.57 -22.85
N ARG A 116 -7.97 7.42 -23.29
CA ARG A 116 -6.93 8.04 -22.46
C ARG A 116 -7.34 9.43 -22.00
N ILE A 117 -6.67 9.93 -20.97
CA ILE A 117 -6.82 11.33 -20.56
C ILE A 117 -6.45 12.24 -21.74
N GLY A 118 -7.37 13.15 -22.09
CA GLY A 118 -7.30 14.03 -23.26
C GLY A 118 -8.08 13.53 -24.48
N ASP A 119 -8.53 12.27 -24.49
CA ASP A 119 -9.30 11.73 -25.63
C ASP A 119 -10.73 12.25 -25.65
N ARG A 120 -11.20 12.57 -26.86
CA ARG A 120 -12.61 12.93 -27.10
C ARG A 120 -13.45 11.66 -27.22
N LEU A 121 -14.48 11.55 -26.38
CA LEU A 121 -15.45 10.46 -26.42
C LEU A 121 -16.26 10.55 -27.71
N LYS A 122 -16.31 9.43 -28.42
CA LYS A 122 -16.92 9.34 -29.75
C LYS A 122 -18.42 9.67 -29.67
N ASP A 123 -18.90 10.52 -30.57
CA ASP A 123 -20.32 10.86 -30.74
C ASP A 123 -21.02 11.43 -29.49
N SER A 124 -20.26 11.93 -28.51
CA SER A 124 -20.81 12.48 -27.25
C SER A 124 -20.44 13.95 -27.00
N GLY A 125 -19.38 14.47 -27.65
CA GLY A 125 -18.88 15.83 -27.45
C GLY A 125 -18.03 16.02 -26.17
N TYR A 126 -17.92 14.99 -25.34
CA TYR A 126 -17.17 15.01 -24.09
C TYR A 126 -15.70 14.65 -24.27
N THR A 127 -14.85 15.12 -23.37
CA THR A 127 -13.42 14.78 -23.30
C THR A 127 -13.11 14.17 -21.94
N LEU A 128 -12.32 13.10 -21.90
CA LEU A 128 -11.87 12.51 -20.65
C LEU A 128 -10.75 13.37 -20.05
N ILE A 129 -10.94 13.90 -18.85
CA ILE A 129 -9.96 14.81 -18.22
C ILE A 129 -9.28 14.22 -16.99
N ALA A 130 -9.90 13.26 -16.31
CA ALA A 130 -9.30 12.53 -15.21
C ALA A 130 -9.84 11.10 -15.13
N VAL A 131 -8.98 10.19 -14.64
CA VAL A 131 -9.29 8.78 -14.43
C VAL A 131 -8.79 8.39 -13.06
N ASP A 132 -9.74 8.04 -12.18
CA ASP A 132 -9.51 7.58 -10.82
C ASP A 132 -9.87 6.10 -10.67
N TRP A 133 -9.64 5.54 -9.49
CA TRP A 133 -9.85 4.11 -9.22
C TRP A 133 -11.31 3.66 -9.30
N ASN A 134 -12.26 4.55 -9.06
CA ASN A 134 -13.71 4.27 -9.04
C ASN A 134 -14.53 5.30 -9.83
N GLU A 135 -13.91 6.31 -10.41
CA GLU A 135 -14.61 7.37 -11.11
C GLU A 135 -13.79 7.91 -12.27
N ILE A 136 -14.51 8.51 -13.22
CA ILE A 136 -13.91 9.28 -14.29
C ILE A 136 -14.53 10.66 -14.29
N VAL A 137 -13.73 11.65 -14.71
CA VAL A 137 -14.21 13.01 -14.90
C VAL A 137 -14.17 13.32 -16.39
N ILE A 138 -15.33 13.67 -16.93
CA ILE A 138 -15.47 14.11 -18.32
C ILE A 138 -15.85 15.58 -18.36
N ALA A 139 -15.33 16.30 -19.34
CA ALA A 139 -15.68 17.69 -19.60
C ALA A 139 -16.46 17.82 -20.92
N ASP A 140 -17.55 18.59 -20.92
CA ASP A 140 -18.24 19.01 -22.14
C ASP A 140 -17.44 20.10 -22.90
N ALA A 141 -17.86 20.46 -24.10
CA ALA A 141 -17.35 21.59 -24.88
C ALA A 141 -17.40 22.94 -24.15
N ASN A 142 -18.23 23.08 -23.11
CA ASN A 142 -18.31 24.26 -22.25
C ASN A 142 -17.45 24.15 -20.98
N GLU A 143 -16.49 23.22 -20.93
CA GLU A 143 -15.63 22.93 -19.77
C GLU A 143 -16.38 22.48 -18.50
N LYS A 144 -17.68 22.16 -18.64
CA LYS A 144 -18.49 21.65 -17.53
C LYS A 144 -18.07 20.21 -17.22
N GLN A 145 -17.60 20.00 -16.00
CA GLN A 145 -17.16 18.69 -15.52
C GLN A 145 -18.36 17.84 -15.04
N THR A 146 -18.36 16.57 -15.41
CA THR A 146 -19.31 15.56 -14.96
C THR A 146 -18.53 14.35 -14.46
N VAL A 147 -18.82 13.93 -13.24
CA VAL A 147 -18.22 12.75 -12.62
C VAL A 147 -19.11 11.55 -12.91
N ILE A 148 -18.53 10.50 -13.49
CA ILE A 148 -19.21 9.20 -13.69
C ILE A 148 -18.52 8.19 -12.79
N GLN A 149 -19.26 7.70 -11.80
CA GLN A 149 -18.79 6.66 -10.90
C GLN A 149 -19.01 5.28 -11.52
N MET A 150 -18.10 4.36 -11.22
CA MET A 150 -18.24 2.96 -11.59
C MET A 150 -19.48 2.39 -10.90
N PRO A 151 -20.49 1.90 -11.63
CA PRO A 151 -21.64 1.23 -11.02
C PRO A 151 -21.14 -0.08 -10.40
N GLU A 152 -21.28 -0.19 -9.07
CA GLU A 152 -20.93 -1.32 -8.17
C GLU A 152 -19.69 -2.15 -8.53
N ALA A 153 -18.79 -2.35 -7.56
CA ALA A 153 -17.67 -3.27 -7.72
C ALA A 153 -18.20 -4.61 -8.26
N MET A 154 -17.82 -4.95 -9.50
CA MET A 154 -18.22 -6.23 -10.09
C MET A 154 -17.91 -7.32 -9.07
N PRO A 155 -18.89 -8.12 -8.64
CA PRO A 155 -18.62 -9.21 -7.75
C PRO A 155 -17.59 -10.11 -8.45
N LEU A 156 -16.39 -10.19 -7.87
CA LEU A 156 -15.34 -11.13 -8.29
C LEU A 156 -15.71 -12.57 -7.92
N ASP A 157 -17.01 -12.88 -7.89
CA ASP A 157 -17.51 -14.25 -7.80
C ASP A 157 -17.32 -14.90 -9.17
N GLN A 158 -16.05 -15.10 -9.54
CA GLN A 158 -15.64 -15.83 -10.73
C GLN A 158 -15.90 -17.34 -10.57
N SER A 159 -16.54 -17.79 -9.48
CA SER A 159 -16.90 -19.18 -9.24
C SER A 159 -17.68 -19.78 -10.42
N ASP A 160 -18.54 -18.99 -11.06
CA ASP A 160 -19.35 -19.44 -12.19
C ASP A 160 -18.62 -19.35 -13.55
N MET A 161 -17.60 -18.50 -13.69
CA MET A 161 -16.76 -18.43 -14.91
C MET A 161 -15.59 -19.43 -14.89
N ILE A 162 -15.12 -19.83 -13.70
CA ILE A 162 -14.13 -20.90 -13.52
C ILE A 162 -14.74 -22.27 -13.82
N ALA A 163 -16.07 -22.43 -13.68
CA ALA A 163 -16.79 -23.62 -14.12
C ALA A 163 -16.93 -23.72 -15.66
N GLY A 164 -16.67 -22.63 -16.38
CA GLY A 164 -16.75 -22.53 -17.84
C GLY A 164 -15.39 -22.51 -18.54
N GLY A 165 -14.48 -23.43 -18.19
CA GLY A 165 -13.38 -23.90 -19.04
C GLY A 165 -12.68 -22.88 -19.96
N ILE A 166 -12.18 -21.77 -19.42
CA ILE A 166 -11.20 -20.93 -20.15
C ILE A 166 -9.79 -21.44 -19.86
N SER A 167 -9.41 -22.51 -20.57
CA SER A 167 -8.02 -22.92 -20.67
C SER A 167 -7.21 -21.79 -21.32
N ASN A 168 -6.09 -21.41 -20.72
CA ASN A 168 -5.15 -20.37 -21.13
C ASN A 168 -5.11 -20.13 -22.65
N GLN A 169 -5.90 -19.17 -23.13
CA GLN A 169 -5.79 -18.69 -24.50
C GLN A 169 -4.60 -17.73 -24.55
N ARG A 170 -3.43 -18.36 -24.70
CA ARG A 170 -2.17 -17.76 -25.11
C ARG A 170 -2.45 -16.72 -26.19
N LEU A 171 -2.17 -15.45 -25.92
CA LEU A 171 -2.18 -14.41 -26.94
C LEU A 171 -1.33 -14.88 -28.14
N PRO A 172 -1.78 -14.73 -29.39
CA PRO A 172 -0.93 -14.97 -30.54
C PRO A 172 0.23 -13.97 -30.50
N ASN A 173 1.39 -14.47 -30.11
CA ASN A 173 2.65 -13.74 -30.07
C ASN A 173 3.12 -13.50 -31.51
N ASN A 174 2.54 -12.50 -32.18
CA ASN A 174 3.07 -11.97 -33.44
C ASN A 174 4.34 -11.18 -33.15
N ASN A 175 5.45 -11.89 -32.97
CA ASN A 175 6.79 -11.32 -33.09
C ASN A 175 7.49 -12.08 -34.22
N MET A 176 7.39 -11.52 -35.43
CA MET A 176 8.14 -11.96 -36.59
C MET A 176 9.63 -11.65 -36.37
N LEU A 177 10.47 -12.68 -36.30
CA LEU A 177 11.88 -12.69 -36.73
C LEU A 177 12.29 -14.15 -37.02
N PRO A 178 13.21 -14.42 -37.96
CA PRO A 178 13.25 -15.67 -38.71
C PRO A 178 14.04 -16.80 -38.03
N THR A 179 13.41 -17.98 -38.05
CA THR A 179 13.96 -19.31 -38.40
C THR A 179 15.29 -19.77 -37.79
N THR A 180 15.20 -20.77 -36.91
CA THR A 180 16.12 -21.91 -36.87
C THR A 180 15.34 -23.17 -36.42
N PRO A 181 15.42 -24.31 -37.15
CA PRO A 181 14.58 -25.49 -36.89
C PRO A 181 15.23 -26.47 -35.90
N GLN A 182 14.48 -26.88 -34.87
CA GLN A 182 14.77 -28.07 -34.06
C GLN A 182 13.47 -28.88 -33.88
N SER A 183 13.48 -30.03 -34.56
CA SER A 183 12.85 -31.33 -34.29
C SER A 183 11.48 -31.39 -33.61
N MET A 184 10.50 -31.85 -34.40
CA MET A 184 9.29 -32.51 -33.93
C MET A 184 9.64 -33.91 -33.43
N GLU A 185 9.32 -34.22 -32.17
CA GLU A 185 9.09 -35.58 -31.72
C GLU A 185 7.71 -35.64 -31.05
N ASN A 186 6.95 -36.64 -31.48
CA ASN A 186 5.50 -36.65 -31.53
C ASN A 186 4.98 -37.71 -30.57
N MET A 187 4.18 -37.36 -29.56
CA MET A 187 3.25 -38.29 -28.90
C MET A 187 2.13 -37.55 -28.14
N THR A 188 0.93 -37.57 -28.71
CA THR A 188 -0.39 -37.49 -28.05
C THR A 188 -0.84 -38.92 -27.66
N PRO A 189 -1.99 -39.19 -26.97
CA PRO A 189 -2.92 -38.34 -26.18
C PRO A 189 -3.40 -39.00 -24.83
N GLU A 190 -4.37 -38.35 -24.15
CA GLU A 190 -5.33 -38.85 -23.11
C GLU A 190 -5.02 -38.65 -21.60
N ALA A 191 -5.71 -37.64 -21.02
CA ALA A 191 -6.58 -37.59 -19.81
C ALA A 191 -6.13 -38.25 -18.46
N PRO A 192 -6.55 -37.72 -17.26
CA PRO A 192 -7.74 -36.91 -17.02
C PRO A 192 -7.57 -35.67 -16.11
N GLU A 193 -8.62 -34.87 -16.07
CA GLU A 193 -8.95 -34.06 -14.90
C GLU A 193 -9.04 -34.97 -13.67
N THR A 194 -8.07 -34.83 -12.79
CA THR A 194 -8.23 -35.22 -11.40
C THR A 194 -8.25 -33.93 -10.60
N GLY A 195 -9.32 -33.73 -9.84
CA GLY A 195 -9.19 -33.06 -8.56
C GLY A 195 -8.18 -33.85 -7.76
N GLU A 196 -6.89 -33.63 -8.02
CA GLU A 196 -5.83 -34.28 -7.28
C GLU A 196 -5.84 -33.63 -5.92
N THR A 197 -6.28 -34.40 -4.95
CA THR A 197 -5.60 -34.49 -3.66
C THR A 197 -4.10 -34.63 -3.93
N THR A 198 -3.45 -33.52 -4.30
CA THR A 198 -2.00 -33.41 -4.29
C THR A 198 -1.64 -33.70 -2.85
N SER A 199 -1.03 -34.86 -2.64
CA SER A 199 -0.58 -35.23 -1.31
C SER A 199 0.30 -34.08 -0.81
N PRO A 200 0.17 -33.68 0.47
CA PRO A 200 0.93 -32.54 0.98
C PRO A 200 2.44 -32.75 0.79
N GLN A 201 2.91 -34.01 0.76
CA GLN A 201 4.26 -34.40 0.37
C GLN A 201 4.67 -33.90 -1.03
N SER A 202 3.84 -34.14 -2.04
CA SER A 202 4.11 -33.76 -3.44
C SER A 202 4.11 -32.24 -3.64
N ALA A 203 3.24 -31.54 -2.91
CA ALA A 203 3.19 -30.07 -2.95
C ALA A 203 4.44 -29.42 -2.33
N ILE A 204 5.02 -30.03 -1.30
CA ILE A 204 6.28 -29.56 -0.69
C ILE A 204 7.46 -29.83 -1.64
N GLU A 205 7.46 -30.97 -2.34
CA GLU A 205 8.45 -31.33 -3.35
C GLU A 205 8.52 -30.29 -4.48
N GLU A 206 7.36 -29.92 -5.03
CA GLU A 206 7.24 -28.87 -6.05
C GLU A 206 7.69 -27.50 -5.50
N ALA A 207 7.32 -27.20 -4.26
CA ALA A 207 7.74 -25.96 -3.60
C ALA A 207 9.26 -25.87 -3.46
N VAL A 208 9.94 -26.96 -3.08
CA VAL A 208 11.40 -27.05 -2.96
C VAL A 208 12.07 -26.75 -4.31
N THR A 209 11.57 -27.33 -5.41
CA THR A 209 12.11 -27.08 -6.76
C THR A 209 11.85 -25.65 -7.22
N ALA A 210 10.62 -25.15 -7.08
CA ALA A 210 10.24 -23.82 -7.53
C ALA A 210 10.98 -22.70 -6.78
N LEU A 211 11.26 -22.90 -5.49
CA LEU A 211 11.98 -21.96 -4.66
C LEU A 211 13.49 -21.92 -4.98
N GLN A 212 14.07 -23.04 -5.44
CA GLN A 212 15.46 -23.10 -5.92
C GLN A 212 15.65 -22.49 -7.31
N ASP A 213 14.73 -22.78 -8.23
CA ASP A 213 14.82 -22.32 -9.63
C ASP A 213 14.47 -20.83 -9.75
N ASN A 214 13.28 -20.44 -9.29
CA ASN A 214 12.81 -19.07 -9.40
C ASN A 214 12.05 -18.62 -8.14
N PRO A 215 12.77 -18.22 -7.08
CA PRO A 215 12.17 -17.88 -5.80
C PRO A 215 11.19 -16.72 -5.88
N ALA A 216 11.50 -15.67 -6.66
CA ALA A 216 10.65 -14.49 -6.80
C ALA A 216 9.27 -14.85 -7.39
N SER A 217 9.26 -15.70 -8.42
CA SER A 217 8.01 -16.17 -9.03
C SER A 217 7.20 -17.04 -8.07
N TYR A 218 7.86 -17.94 -7.33
CA TYR A 218 7.20 -18.83 -6.39
C TYR A 218 6.56 -18.05 -5.23
N LEU A 219 7.32 -17.16 -4.59
CA LEU A 219 6.84 -16.32 -3.50
C LEU A 219 5.66 -15.45 -3.95
N SER A 220 5.73 -14.85 -5.14
CA SER A 220 4.64 -14.05 -5.70
C SER A 220 3.36 -14.86 -5.90
N ARG A 221 3.46 -16.09 -6.44
CA ARG A 221 2.31 -16.99 -6.61
C ARG A 221 1.70 -17.43 -5.28
N MET A 222 2.54 -17.65 -4.28
CA MET A 222 2.09 -18.01 -2.93
C MET A 222 1.57 -16.82 -2.13
N GLY A 223 1.67 -15.60 -2.68
CA GLY A 223 1.25 -14.37 -2.02
C GLY A 223 2.10 -14.02 -0.80
N VAL A 224 3.40 -14.30 -0.88
CA VAL A 224 4.38 -14.05 0.18
C VAL A 224 5.48 -13.14 -0.40
N MET A 225 6.00 -12.21 0.40
CA MET A 225 7.12 -11.36 0.00
C MET A 225 8.30 -11.51 0.97
N ALA A 226 9.51 -11.52 0.44
CA ALA A 226 10.72 -11.50 1.27
C ALA A 226 10.91 -10.10 1.87
N SER A 227 11.11 -10.03 3.19
CA SER A 227 11.29 -8.80 3.96
C SER A 227 12.57 -8.89 4.80
N GLY A 228 13.70 -9.08 4.11
CA GLY A 228 15.08 -9.07 4.64
C GLY A 228 15.45 -10.25 5.54
N GLU A 229 14.72 -10.47 6.62
CA GLU A 229 14.95 -11.52 7.64
C GLU A 229 13.64 -12.23 7.99
N SER A 230 12.62 -12.07 7.15
CA SER A 230 11.31 -12.68 7.35
C SER A 230 10.55 -12.78 6.03
N TYR A 231 9.49 -13.58 6.03
CA TYR A 231 8.51 -13.60 4.96
C TYR A 231 7.22 -12.92 5.37
N GLN A 232 6.82 -11.86 4.67
CA GLN A 232 5.56 -11.20 4.93
C GLN A 232 4.44 -11.82 4.09
N VAL A 233 3.38 -12.24 4.78
CA VAL A 233 2.15 -12.75 4.16
C VAL A 233 1.36 -11.59 3.59
N THR A 234 0.90 -11.71 2.35
CA THR A 234 0.11 -10.69 1.67
C THR A 234 -1.34 -11.11 1.52
N ALA A 235 -2.22 -10.18 1.13
CA ALA A 235 -3.61 -10.49 0.80
C ALA A 235 -3.75 -11.43 -0.40
N ALA A 236 -2.72 -11.56 -1.24
CA ALA A 236 -2.70 -12.47 -2.39
C ALA A 236 -2.51 -13.95 -2.00
N MET A 237 -2.18 -14.25 -0.73
CA MET A 237 -2.06 -15.65 -0.29
C MET A 237 -3.43 -16.34 -0.35
N PRO A 238 -3.54 -17.53 -0.97
CA PRO A 238 -4.81 -18.24 -1.10
C PRO A 238 -5.52 -18.44 0.25
N ALA A 239 -6.79 -18.06 0.32
CA ALA A 239 -7.56 -18.07 1.58
C ALA A 239 -7.58 -19.44 2.26
N LYS A 240 -7.69 -20.53 1.48
CA LYS A 240 -7.66 -21.90 1.98
C LYS A 240 -6.35 -22.21 2.73
N LEU A 241 -5.21 -21.77 2.19
CA LEU A 241 -3.91 -21.99 2.81
C LEU A 241 -3.72 -21.13 4.05
N ARG A 242 -4.10 -19.84 3.95
CA ARG A 242 -4.09 -18.90 5.09
C ARG A 242 -4.87 -19.44 6.28
N ASN A 243 -6.12 -19.87 6.04
CA ASN A 243 -7.02 -20.35 7.08
C ASN A 243 -6.52 -21.67 7.69
N ARG A 244 -5.99 -22.58 6.87
CA ARG A 244 -5.42 -23.84 7.36
C ARG A 244 -4.23 -23.61 8.28
N LEU A 245 -3.37 -22.65 7.93
CA LEU A 245 -2.19 -22.31 8.72
C LEU A 245 -2.49 -21.28 9.83
N GLY A 246 -3.69 -20.72 9.92
CA GLY A 246 -4.01 -19.65 10.88
C GLY A 246 -3.27 -18.33 10.64
N LEU A 247 -2.80 -18.10 9.41
CA LEU A 247 -2.06 -16.91 9.01
C LEU A 247 -3.01 -15.77 8.61
N GLU A 248 -2.57 -14.53 8.79
CA GLU A 248 -3.28 -13.31 8.39
C GLU A 248 -2.40 -12.43 7.48
N PRO A 249 -2.99 -11.62 6.57
CA PRO A 249 -2.22 -10.65 5.81
C PRO A 249 -1.48 -9.67 6.74
N GLY A 250 -0.18 -9.46 6.49
CA GLY A 250 0.69 -8.65 7.33
C GLY A 250 1.53 -9.46 8.32
N ASP A 251 1.23 -10.75 8.52
CA ASP A 251 2.04 -11.66 9.32
C ASP A 251 3.46 -11.76 8.76
N GLN A 252 4.47 -11.72 9.64
CA GLN A 252 5.87 -11.92 9.28
C GLN A 252 6.38 -13.26 9.81
N VAL A 253 6.64 -14.21 8.93
CA VAL A 253 7.25 -15.50 9.30
C VAL A 253 8.74 -15.28 9.58
N LEU A 254 9.14 -15.51 10.83
CA LEU A 254 10.50 -15.32 11.31
C LEU A 254 11.30 -16.63 11.21
N THR A 255 10.73 -17.71 11.72
CA THR A 255 11.39 -19.01 11.77
C THR A 255 10.45 -20.14 11.35
N VAL A 256 11.04 -21.20 10.80
CA VAL A 256 10.37 -22.45 10.44
C VAL A 256 11.21 -23.59 10.97
N ASN A 257 10.63 -24.45 11.81
CA ASN A 257 11.30 -25.49 12.58
C ASN A 257 12.53 -25.00 13.37
N GLY A 258 12.47 -23.76 13.88
CA GLY A 258 13.56 -23.11 14.61
C GLY A 258 14.67 -22.53 13.72
N GLN A 259 14.57 -22.68 12.40
CA GLN A 259 15.48 -22.10 11.42
C GLN A 259 14.96 -20.74 10.96
N SER A 260 15.80 -19.70 10.98
CA SER A 260 15.45 -18.38 10.43
C SER A 260 15.23 -18.46 8.93
N VAL A 261 14.19 -17.80 8.43
CA VAL A 261 13.84 -17.77 7.00
C VAL A 261 13.74 -16.33 6.47
N GLY A 262 13.68 -16.16 5.15
CA GLY A 262 13.45 -14.86 4.50
C GLY A 262 14.73 -14.11 4.11
N SER A 263 15.89 -14.49 4.64
CA SER A 263 17.18 -13.91 4.26
C SER A 263 17.67 -14.37 2.89
N ASN A 264 17.43 -15.63 2.53
CA ASN A 264 17.74 -16.13 1.21
C ASN A 264 16.72 -17.20 0.79
N PRO A 265 15.74 -16.82 -0.04
CA PRO A 265 14.71 -17.76 -0.47
C PRO A 265 15.22 -19.06 -1.07
N ALA A 266 16.30 -19.03 -1.86
CA ALA A 266 16.84 -20.24 -2.46
C ALA A 266 17.43 -21.22 -1.41
N GLN A 267 17.93 -20.70 -0.28
CA GLN A 267 18.45 -21.52 0.82
C GLN A 267 17.32 -22.05 1.72
N ASP A 268 16.23 -21.29 1.83
CA ASP A 268 15.05 -21.68 2.62
C ASP A 268 14.35 -22.93 2.06
N ALA A 269 14.63 -23.31 0.80
CA ALA A 269 14.20 -24.58 0.22
C ALA A 269 14.67 -25.81 1.01
N GLY A 270 15.83 -25.75 1.67
CA GLY A 270 16.31 -26.83 2.53
C GLY A 270 15.41 -27.04 3.75
N VAL A 271 14.80 -25.97 4.27
CA VAL A 271 13.88 -26.04 5.41
C VAL A 271 12.58 -26.75 5.02
N LEU A 272 12.08 -26.48 3.81
CA LEU A 272 10.92 -27.18 3.26
C LEU A 272 11.19 -28.67 3.06
N GLN A 273 12.40 -29.03 2.61
CA GLN A 273 12.80 -30.44 2.47
C GLN A 273 12.81 -31.16 3.82
N GLN A 274 13.23 -30.49 4.90
CA GLN A 274 13.17 -31.06 6.24
C GLN A 274 11.73 -31.29 6.71
N ILE A 275 10.83 -30.32 6.47
CA ILE A 275 9.39 -30.46 6.78
C ILE A 275 8.78 -31.64 6.03
N GLN A 276 9.19 -31.84 4.77
CA GLN A 276 8.74 -32.96 3.97
C GLN A 276 9.08 -34.32 4.61
N GLN A 277 10.26 -34.42 5.23
CA GLN A 277 10.74 -35.64 5.88
C GLN A 277 10.09 -35.85 7.25
N SER A 278 9.84 -34.77 8.00
CA SER A 278 9.23 -34.84 9.34
C SER A 278 7.71 -34.97 9.29
N GLY A 279 7.05 -34.51 8.22
CA GLY A 279 5.59 -34.38 8.15
C GLY A 279 5.03 -33.29 9.08
N GLU A 280 5.89 -32.50 9.71
CA GLU A 280 5.50 -31.48 10.69
C GLU A 280 6.28 -30.19 10.49
N ALA A 281 5.57 -29.06 10.61
CA ALA A 281 6.15 -27.72 10.60
C ALA A 281 5.73 -26.93 11.84
N GLN A 282 6.72 -26.35 12.53
CA GLN A 282 6.54 -25.31 13.54
C GLN A 282 6.95 -23.97 12.95
N ILE A 283 6.02 -23.02 12.85
CA ILE A 283 6.23 -21.72 12.20
C ILE A 283 6.08 -20.64 13.27
N GLU A 284 7.10 -19.79 13.45
CA GLU A 284 7.00 -18.61 14.31
C GLU A 284 6.73 -17.37 13.48
N VAL A 285 5.67 -16.66 13.85
CA VAL A 285 5.13 -15.54 13.09
C VAL A 285 4.96 -14.34 14.00
N ARG A 286 5.37 -13.16 13.53
CA ARG A 286 5.08 -11.89 14.19
C ARG A 286 3.81 -11.28 13.60
N ARG A 287 2.83 -11.04 14.48
CA ARG A 287 1.59 -10.33 14.18
C ARG A 287 1.52 -9.06 15.02
N GLY A 288 1.74 -7.92 14.37
CA GLY A 288 1.96 -6.66 15.09
C GLY A 288 3.16 -6.76 16.03
N GLU A 289 2.93 -6.65 17.33
CA GLU A 289 3.96 -6.75 18.37
C GLU A 289 4.08 -8.15 19.00
N GLN A 290 3.20 -9.08 18.65
CA GLN A 290 3.14 -10.42 19.25
C GLN A 290 3.82 -11.46 18.37
N VAL A 291 4.55 -12.40 18.98
CA VAL A 291 5.08 -13.59 18.29
C VAL A 291 4.18 -14.78 18.63
N ILE A 292 3.69 -15.44 17.59
CA ILE A 292 2.76 -16.57 17.65
C ILE A 292 3.47 -17.78 17.03
N THR A 293 3.36 -18.93 17.69
CA THR A 293 3.85 -20.20 17.16
C THR A 293 2.68 -21.02 16.60
N ILE A 294 2.77 -21.39 15.34
CA ILE A 294 1.81 -22.21 14.62
C ILE A 294 2.44 -23.60 14.41
N ARG A 295 1.68 -24.66 14.65
CA ARG A 295 2.11 -26.03 14.37
C ARG A 295 1.18 -26.66 13.36
N GLN A 296 1.75 -27.21 12.29
CA GLN A 296 1.03 -27.87 11.23
C GLN A 296 1.58 -29.29 11.03
N GLN A 297 0.68 -30.25 10.92
CA GLN A 297 0.97 -31.61 10.50
C GLN A 297 0.44 -31.81 9.08
N PHE A 298 1.20 -32.53 8.25
CA PHE A 298 0.95 -32.75 6.83
C PHE A 298 0.69 -34.23 6.54
#